data_AF-A0A225WHA9-F1
#
_entry.id   AF-A0A225WHA9-F1
#
_cell.length_a   1.000
_cell.length_b   1.000
_cell.length_c   1.000
_cell.angle_alpha   90.00
_cell.angle_beta   90.00
_cell.angle_gamma   90.00
#
_symmetry.space_group_name_H-M   'P 1'
#
loop_
_entity.id
_entity.type
_entity.pdbx_description
1 polymer ?
#
loop_
_entity_poly.entity_id
_entity_poly.type
_entity_poly.pdbx_seq_one_letter_code
_entity_poly.pdbx_strand_id
1 'polypeptide(L)'
;MMQLNPGVSKNHPSRKIPFQTSHALQYGLLVVAKDVSGAVSCVQCQFCQYFGREMVVDGKRKRTQNCRRNKPPYRTHYYVEHNKRCHPVNSNVLVSRQRQVFLKSRKKKKLNEVLLKFRRVHPSLLRRCHLFFSPRSEN
;
A
#
# COMPACT_ATOMS: atom_id res chain seq x y z
N MET A 1 34.16 47.82 13.53
CA MET A 1 32.95 47.29 12.85
C MET A 1 33.22 45.84 12.48
N MET A 2 32.56 44.87 13.13
CA MET A 2 32.71 43.45 12.79
C MET A 2 31.70 43.12 11.69
N GLN A 3 32.20 42.83 10.49
CA GLN A 3 31.36 42.35 9.39
C GLN A 3 31.02 40.88 9.65
N LEU A 4 29.75 40.57 9.86
CA LEU A 4 29.25 39.19 9.89
C LEU A 4 29.12 38.70 8.45
N ASN A 5 29.82 37.62 8.11
CA ASN A 5 29.70 36.97 6.81
C ASN A 5 28.29 36.36 6.65
N PRO A 6 27.59 36.61 5.53
CA PRO A 6 26.31 35.98 5.27
C PRO A 6 26.52 34.47 5.06
N GLY A 7 26.09 33.68 6.04
CA GLY A 7 26.04 32.22 5.96
C GLY A 7 25.03 31.78 4.91
N VAL A 8 25.44 31.73 3.65
CA VAL A 8 24.65 31.12 2.58
C VAL A 8 24.60 29.62 2.85
N SER A 9 23.46 29.17 3.40
CA SER A 9 23.12 27.74 3.44
C SER A 9 23.22 27.21 2.01
N LYS A 10 24.22 26.37 1.75
CA LYS A 10 24.30 25.60 0.51
C LYS A 10 23.10 24.65 0.51
N ASN A 11 21.98 25.09 -0.07
CA ASN A 11 20.85 24.23 -0.32
C ASN A 11 21.30 23.15 -1.29
N HIS A 12 21.75 22.01 -0.75
CA HIS A 12 22.06 20.85 -1.56
C HIS A 12 20.83 20.52 -2.41
N PRO A 13 21.00 20.32 -3.73
CA PRO A 13 19.88 19.94 -4.58
C PRO A 13 19.19 18.73 -3.96
N SER A 14 17.90 18.88 -3.64
CA SER A 14 17.12 17.86 -2.95
C SER A 14 17.20 16.56 -3.73
N ARG A 15 18.05 15.63 -3.29
CA ARG A 15 18.25 14.34 -3.96
C ARG A 15 16.89 13.64 -4.02
N LYS A 16 16.41 13.42 -5.25
CA LYS A 16 15.23 12.61 -5.51
C LYS A 16 15.58 11.17 -5.16
N ILE A 17 15.16 10.72 -3.97
CA ILE A 17 15.39 9.35 -3.52
C ILE A 17 14.35 8.45 -4.21
N PRO A 18 14.78 7.50 -5.06
CA PRO A 18 13.87 6.58 -5.73
C PRO A 18 13.23 5.62 -4.72
N PHE A 19 12.11 5.02 -5.10
CA PHE A 19 11.45 4.03 -4.26
C PHE A 19 12.25 2.73 -4.25
N GLN A 20 12.61 2.23 -3.07
CA GLN A 20 13.21 0.91 -2.91
C GLN A 20 12.13 -0.13 -2.65
N THR A 21 12.17 -1.26 -3.37
CA THR A 21 11.18 -2.34 -3.22
C THR A 21 11.19 -2.95 -1.80
N SER A 22 12.33 -2.91 -1.10
CA SER A 22 12.45 -3.29 0.32
C SER A 22 11.45 -2.55 1.22
N HIS A 23 11.16 -1.28 0.89
CA HIS A 23 10.22 -0.45 1.66
C HIS A 23 8.77 -0.98 1.59
N ALA A 24 8.40 -1.69 0.53
CA ALA A 24 7.05 -2.22 0.37
C ALA A 24 6.69 -3.18 1.52
N LEU A 25 7.60 -4.11 1.84
CA LEU A 25 7.40 -5.08 2.91
C LEU A 25 7.70 -4.49 4.29
N GLN A 26 8.77 -3.69 4.42
CA GLN A 26 9.18 -3.14 5.71
C GLN A 26 8.16 -2.16 6.30
N TYR A 27 7.57 -1.31 5.45
CA TYR A 27 6.67 -0.24 5.90
C TYR A 27 5.20 -0.45 5.50
N GLY A 28 4.88 -1.57 4.86
CA GLY A 28 3.50 -1.88 4.42
C GLY A 28 3.01 -0.94 3.31
N LEU A 29 3.82 -0.75 2.26
CA LEU A 29 3.51 0.13 1.13
C LEU A 29 3.12 -0.67 -0.12
N LEU A 30 2.25 -0.10 -0.94
CA LEU A 30 1.85 -0.62 -2.24
C LEU A 30 2.19 0.40 -3.32
N VAL A 31 2.84 -0.02 -4.40
CA VAL A 31 3.01 0.83 -5.59
C VAL A 31 1.67 0.92 -6.31
N VAL A 32 1.14 2.14 -6.44
CA VAL A 32 -0.18 2.39 -7.07
C VAL A 32 -0.07 3.10 -8.41
N ALA A 33 1.05 3.78 -8.67
CA ALA A 33 1.31 4.40 -9.95
C ALA A 33 2.80 4.34 -10.30
N LYS A 34 3.08 4.22 -11.60
CA LYS A 34 4.39 4.33 -12.20
C LYS A 34 4.33 5.36 -13.33
N ASP A 35 5.42 6.07 -13.56
CA ASP A 35 5.57 6.99 -14.68
C ASP A 35 5.81 6.23 -15.98
N VAL A 36 5.80 6.96 -17.10
CA VAL A 36 6.06 6.43 -18.46
C VAL A 36 7.40 5.70 -18.55
N SER A 37 8.41 6.13 -17.78
CA SER A 37 9.72 5.50 -17.71
C SER A 37 9.76 4.24 -16.82
N GLY A 38 8.62 3.82 -16.24
CA GLY A 38 8.53 2.69 -15.33
C GLY A 38 8.94 2.99 -13.88
N ALA A 39 9.40 4.21 -13.60
CA ALA A 39 9.74 4.66 -12.24
C ALA A 39 8.49 4.79 -11.37
N VAL A 40 8.61 4.51 -10.06
CA VAL A 40 7.49 4.59 -9.13
C VAL A 40 7.12 6.06 -8.84
N SER A 41 5.89 6.44 -9.14
CA SER A 41 5.42 7.83 -9.01
C SER A 41 4.48 8.04 -7.83
N CYS A 42 3.83 6.97 -7.37
CA CYS A 42 3.04 7.01 -6.15
C CYS A 42 3.00 5.66 -5.43
N VAL A 43 3.15 5.72 -4.10
CA VAL A 43 2.94 4.58 -3.21
C VAL A 43 1.86 4.87 -2.18
N GLN A 44 1.09 3.86 -1.80
CA GLN A 44 -0.01 3.96 -0.86
C GLN A 44 0.28 3.10 0.38
N CYS A 45 -0.09 3.63 1.55
CA CYS A 45 -0.07 2.88 2.81
C CYS A 45 -1.17 1.81 2.80
N GLN A 46 -0.79 0.55 2.97
CA GLN A 46 -1.73 -0.56 3.01
C GLN A 46 -2.52 -0.61 4.32
N PHE A 47 -1.93 -0.17 5.44
CA PHE A 47 -2.65 -0.09 6.70
C PHE A 47 -3.84 0.86 6.62
N CYS A 48 -3.61 2.05 6.07
CA CYS A 48 -4.65 3.00 5.74
C CYS A 48 -5.75 2.40 4.86
N GLN A 49 -5.38 1.60 3.86
CA GLN A 49 -6.33 0.99 2.93
C GLN A 49 -7.18 -0.10 3.59
N TYR A 50 -6.61 -0.85 4.53
CA TYR A 50 -7.25 -2.04 5.08
C TYR A 50 -7.90 -1.85 6.43
N PHE A 51 -7.21 -1.16 7.34
CA PHE A 51 -7.67 -0.93 8.71
C PHE A 51 -8.20 0.50 8.91
N GLY A 52 -7.89 1.40 7.97
CA GLY A 52 -8.09 2.83 8.21
C GLY A 52 -7.08 3.38 9.20
N ARG A 53 -7.28 4.63 9.64
CA ARG A 53 -6.46 5.27 10.66
C ARG A 53 -7.05 5.00 12.03
N GLU A 54 -6.21 4.53 12.94
CA GLU A 54 -6.56 4.29 14.32
C GLU A 54 -6.94 5.63 15.00
N MET A 55 -7.99 5.59 15.80
CA MET A 55 -8.46 6.74 16.56
C MET A 55 -7.57 6.92 17.79
N VAL A 56 -7.34 8.20 18.13
CA VAL A 56 -6.75 8.54 19.42
C VAL A 56 -7.90 8.54 20.43
N VAL A 57 -7.73 7.79 21.53
CA VAL A 57 -8.78 7.52 22.52
C VAL A 57 -9.39 8.82 23.08
N ASP A 58 -8.62 9.91 23.15
CA ASP A 58 -9.06 11.20 23.70
C ASP A 58 -9.14 12.34 22.66
N GLY A 59 -9.28 11.99 21.38
CA GLY A 59 -9.37 12.99 20.31
C GLY A 59 -10.72 13.70 20.27
N LYS A 60 -10.75 15.01 20.54
CA LYS A 60 -11.98 15.85 20.41
C LYS A 60 -12.66 15.80 19.04
N ARG A 61 -11.96 15.35 17.99
CA ARG A 61 -12.48 15.29 16.61
C ARG A 61 -12.23 13.91 16.00
N LYS A 62 -13.21 13.41 15.23
CA LYS A 62 -13.06 12.21 14.40
C LYS A 62 -12.00 12.46 13.33
N ARG A 63 -11.06 11.51 13.18
CA ARG A 63 -9.98 11.61 12.21
C ARG A 63 -10.45 11.23 10.80
N THR A 64 -10.03 11.99 9.80
CA THR A 64 -10.28 11.66 8.40
C THR A 64 -9.65 10.33 8.01
N GLN A 65 -10.44 9.46 7.38
CA GLN A 65 -10.04 8.09 7.01
C GLN A 65 -9.38 7.98 5.63
N ASN A 66 -8.88 9.09 5.09
CA ASN A 66 -8.25 9.10 3.77
C ASN A 66 -6.96 8.29 3.76
N CYS A 67 -6.81 7.45 2.73
CA CYS A 67 -5.62 6.65 2.54
C CYS A 67 -4.40 7.51 2.28
N ARG A 68 -3.31 7.27 3.03
CA ARG A 68 -2.07 8.01 2.82
C ARG A 68 -1.41 7.54 1.51
N ARG A 69 -1.18 8.50 0.62
CA ARG A 69 -0.37 8.34 -0.60
C ARG A 69 0.89 9.19 -0.47
N ASN A 70 2.03 8.62 -0.81
CA ASN A 70 3.33 9.27 -0.79
C ASN A 70 3.84 9.38 -2.22
N LYS A 71 4.33 10.57 -2.56
CA LYS A 71 5.02 10.89 -3.82
C LYS A 71 6.52 11.04 -3.53
N PRO A 72 7.40 11.03 -4.55
CA PRO A 72 8.82 11.30 -4.35
C PRO A 72 9.04 12.65 -3.63
N PRO A 73 10.04 12.77 -2.74
CA PRO A 73 11.08 11.78 -2.42
C PRO A 73 10.65 10.70 -1.42
N TYR A 74 11.08 9.46 -1.65
CA TYR A 74 10.65 8.29 -0.89
C TYR A 74 11.49 8.04 0.38
N ARG A 75 11.52 9.01 1.29
CA ARG A 75 12.27 8.91 2.55
C ARG A 75 11.56 8.01 3.56
N THR A 76 12.32 7.12 4.19
CA THR A 76 11.83 6.17 5.20
C THR A 76 11.23 6.86 6.43
N HIS A 77 11.82 7.98 6.85
CA HIS A 77 11.32 8.80 7.97
C HIS A 77 9.82 9.11 7.86
N TYR A 78 9.33 9.46 6.66
CA TYR A 78 7.92 9.76 6.44
C TYR A 78 7.01 8.56 6.65
N TYR A 79 7.48 7.36 6.34
CA TYR A 79 6.70 6.14 6.56
C TYR A 79 6.62 5.81 8.05
N VAL A 80 7.74 5.93 8.75
CA VAL A 80 7.83 5.67 10.19
C VAL A 80 6.93 6.63 10.96
N GLU A 81 7.03 7.93 10.68
CA GLU A 81 6.23 8.96 11.35
C GLU A 81 4.72 8.76 11.08
N HIS A 82 4.35 8.47 9.83
CA HIS A 82 2.97 8.18 9.48
C HIS A 82 2.43 6.96 10.23
N ASN A 83 3.20 5.87 10.25
CA ASN A 83 2.82 4.63 10.91
C ASN A 83 2.66 4.83 12.42
N LYS A 84 3.62 5.49 13.08
CA LYS A 84 3.51 5.84 14.51
C LYS A 84 2.26 6.67 14.82
N ARG A 85 1.96 7.65 13.96
CA ARG A 85 0.86 8.59 14.21
C ARG A 85 -0.51 8.03 13.87
N CYS A 86 -0.62 7.13 12.89
CA CYS A 86 -1.90 6.68 12.32
C CYS A 86 -2.20 5.20 12.57
N HIS A 87 -1.17 4.41 12.87
CA HIS A 87 -1.23 2.97 13.02
C HIS A 87 -0.37 2.49 14.21
N PRO A 88 -0.44 3.12 15.41
CA PRO A 88 0.44 2.78 16.53
C PRO A 88 0.37 1.30 16.93
N VAL A 89 -0.78 0.64 16.78
CA VAL A 89 -0.93 -0.79 17.07
C VAL A 89 -0.52 -1.62 15.85
N ASN A 90 -1.11 -1.33 14.68
CA ASN A 90 -0.95 -2.18 13.49
C ASN A 90 0.45 -2.11 12.86
N SER A 91 1.22 -1.04 13.08
CA SER A 91 2.58 -0.92 12.51
C SER A 91 3.55 -1.92 13.11
N ASN A 92 3.38 -2.29 14.38
CA ASN A 92 4.25 -3.23 15.08
C ASN A 92 3.99 -4.69 14.66
N VAL A 93 2.77 -4.99 14.19
CA VAL A 93 2.36 -6.35 13.79
C VAL A 93 3.12 -6.83 12.54
N LEU A 94 3.52 -5.93 11.63
CA LEU A 94 4.30 -6.31 10.44
C LEU A 94 5.74 -6.72 10.75
N VAL A 95 6.27 -6.41 11.93
CA VAL A 95 7.62 -6.82 12.31
C VAL A 95 7.69 -8.33 12.54
N SER A 96 6.61 -8.96 13.02
CA SER A 96 6.77 -10.22 13.75
C SER A 96 6.29 -11.50 13.04
N ARG A 97 5.29 -11.52 12.12
CA ARG A 97 4.87 -12.82 11.52
C ARG A 97 3.98 -12.81 10.27
N GLN A 98 3.41 -11.68 9.83
CA GLN A 98 2.38 -11.66 8.76
C GLN A 98 2.80 -10.87 7.52
N ARG A 99 4.04 -11.04 7.05
CA ARG A 99 4.54 -10.31 5.87
C ARG A 99 4.01 -10.80 4.53
N GLN A 100 3.61 -12.08 4.39
CA GLN A 100 3.18 -12.63 3.09
C GLN A 100 1.66 -12.82 2.96
N VAL A 101 0.98 -13.14 4.06
CA VAL A 101 -0.45 -13.51 4.04
C VAL A 101 -1.34 -12.29 3.78
N PHE A 102 -0.95 -11.10 4.26
CA PHE A 102 -1.75 -9.88 4.09
C PHE A 102 -1.75 -9.36 2.63
N LEU A 103 -0.62 -9.51 1.93
CA LEU A 103 -0.43 -9.04 0.55
C LEU A 103 -1.10 -9.95 -0.50
N LYS A 104 -1.09 -11.27 -0.28
CA LYS A 104 -1.63 -12.25 -1.25
C LYS A 104 -3.14 -12.48 -1.12
N SER A 105 -3.73 -12.23 0.05
CA SER A 105 -5.10 -12.66 0.37
C SER A 105 -6.25 -11.93 -0.35
N ARG A 106 -6.00 -10.88 -1.16
CA ARG A 106 -7.09 -10.10 -1.81
C ARG A 106 -7.22 -10.18 -3.32
N LYS A 107 -6.30 -10.81 -4.07
CA LYS A 107 -6.64 -11.21 -5.47
C LYS A 107 -7.82 -12.20 -5.48
N LYS A 108 -7.94 -13.05 -4.46
CA LYS A 108 -9.03 -14.03 -4.32
C LYS A 108 -10.39 -13.41 -3.94
N LYS A 109 -10.44 -12.37 -3.09
CA LYS A 109 -11.72 -11.81 -2.62
C LYS A 109 -12.49 -11.05 -3.71
N LYS A 110 -11.80 -10.27 -4.56
CA LYS A 110 -12.47 -9.54 -5.65
C LYS A 110 -12.95 -10.48 -6.75
N LEU A 111 -12.20 -11.55 -7.04
CA LEU A 111 -12.60 -12.60 -7.98
C LEU A 111 -13.80 -13.40 -7.46
N ASN A 112 -13.82 -13.75 -6.17
CA ASN A 112 -14.94 -14.47 -5.56
C ASN A 112 -16.22 -13.64 -5.46
N GLU A 113 -16.14 -12.33 -5.18
CA GLU A 113 -17.33 -11.46 -5.19
C GLU A 113 -17.92 -11.31 -6.60
N VAL A 114 -17.05 -11.19 -7.61
CA VAL A 114 -17.46 -11.15 -9.03
C VAL A 114 -18.06 -12.49 -9.48
N LEU A 115 -17.46 -13.63 -9.11
CA LEU A 115 -17.99 -14.97 -9.37
C LEU A 115 -19.32 -15.23 -8.64
N LEU A 116 -19.47 -14.78 -7.39
CA LEU A 116 -20.74 -14.88 -6.67
C LEU A 116 -21.83 -13.99 -7.30
N LYS A 117 -21.49 -12.79 -7.77
CA LYS A 117 -22.43 -11.94 -8.52
C LYS A 117 -22.83 -12.57 -9.85
N PHE A 118 -21.90 -13.17 -10.58
CA PHE A 118 -22.17 -13.87 -11.84
C PHE A 118 -23.12 -15.07 -11.65
N ARG A 119 -22.91 -15.86 -10.57
CA ARG A 119 -23.79 -16.98 -10.20
C ARG A 119 -25.22 -16.56 -9.82
N ARG A 120 -25.40 -15.35 -9.29
CA ARG A 120 -26.74 -14.83 -8.93
C ARG A 120 -27.52 -14.29 -10.13
N VAL A 121 -26.83 -13.79 -11.16
CA VAL A 121 -27.47 -13.17 -12.34
C VAL A 121 -27.78 -14.20 -13.43
N HIS A 122 -27.02 -15.31 -13.52
CA HIS A 122 -27.24 -16.35 -14.54
C HIS A 122 -27.21 -17.78 -13.96
N PRO A 123 -28.24 -18.20 -13.19
CA PRO A 123 -28.30 -19.56 -12.64
C PRO A 123 -28.43 -20.66 -13.71
N SER A 124 -28.93 -20.33 -14.91
CA SER A 124 -29.16 -21.27 -16.01
C SER A 124 -27.93 -21.61 -16.86
N LEU A 125 -26.83 -20.84 -16.76
CA LEU A 125 -25.58 -21.11 -17.49
C LEU A 125 -24.67 -22.12 -16.77
N LEU A 126 -25.06 -22.64 -15.60
CA LEU A 126 -24.26 -23.60 -14.84
C LEU A 126 -24.43 -25.07 -15.25
N ARG A 127 -25.20 -25.37 -16.31
CA ARG A 127 -25.43 -26.75 -16.78
C ARG A 127 -24.65 -27.16 -18.05
N ARG A 128 -23.62 -26.42 -18.47
CA ARG A 128 -22.84 -26.81 -19.66
C ARG A 128 -21.31 -26.73 -19.57
N CYS A 129 -20.74 -26.53 -18.38
CA CYS A 129 -19.29 -26.43 -18.21
C CYS A 129 -18.64 -27.60 -17.44
N HIS A 130 -19.28 -28.77 -17.38
CA HIS A 130 -18.67 -29.97 -16.79
C HIS A 130 -17.85 -30.82 -17.79
N LEU A 131 -17.58 -30.30 -19.00
CA LEU A 131 -16.85 -31.02 -20.06
C LEU A 131 -15.60 -30.31 -20.59
N PHE A 132 -15.14 -29.20 -19.99
CA PHE A 132 -13.98 -28.43 -20.51
C PHE A 132 -12.74 -28.37 -19.60
N PHE A 133 -12.71 -29.14 -18.52
CA PHE A 133 -11.52 -29.29 -17.67
C PHE A 133 -11.23 -30.78 -17.42
N SER A 134 -11.02 -31.54 -18.49
CA SER A 134 -10.18 -32.73 -18.40
C SER A 134 -8.72 -32.27 -18.51
N PRO A 135 -7.84 -32.56 -17.55
CA PRO A 135 -6.42 -32.35 -17.71
C PRO A 135 -5.92 -33.30 -18.81
N ARG A 136 -5.53 -32.73 -19.95
CA ARG A 136 -4.75 -33.43 -20.97
C ARG A 136 -3.35 -33.63 -20.40
N SER A 137 -3.02 -34.87 -20.03
CA SER A 137 -1.64 -35.28 -19.79
C SER A 137 -0.90 -35.25 -21.13
N GLU A 138 0.11 -34.41 -21.24
CA GLU A 138 1.11 -34.49 -22.31
C GLU A 138 2.32 -35.25 -21.75
N ASN A 139 2.65 -36.35 -22.46
CA ASN A 139 3.79 -37.28 -22.39
C ASN A 139 4.70 -37.27 -21.15
#